data_AF-A0A3D5XRH7-F1
#
_entry.id   AF-A0A3D5XRH7-F1
#
_cell.length_a   1.000
_cell.length_b   1.000
_cell.length_c   1.000
_cell.angle_alpha   90.00
_cell.angle_beta   90.00
_cell.angle_gamma   90.00
#
_symmetry.space_group_name_H-M   'P 1'
#
loop_
_entity.id
_entity.type
_entity.pdbx_description
1 polymer ?
#
loop_
_entity_poly.entity_id
_entity_poly.type
_entity_poly.pdbx_seq_one_letter_code
_entity_poly.pdbx_strand_id
1 'polypeptide(L)'
;MKENLLNIKTMQDAIAETKKNIATIKEKYEKELQPLNEAVKTLEEKIEAEKQIINPIILKKFNETKEKKYEGGIGVQERKELTYDEVKVFEWALEKKMFLSLDKKSFEKVAENIGAPTVKVGKKLLVTYPKELKIEG
;
A
#
# COMPACT_ATOMS: atom_id res chain seq x y z
N MET A 1 22.81 30.09 45.79
CA MET A 1 21.78 29.02 45.88
C MET A 1 20.38 29.54 45.59
N LYS A 2 19.87 30.56 46.31
CA LYS A 2 18.54 31.16 46.07
C LYS A 2 18.34 31.70 44.63
N GLU A 3 19.36 32.35 44.09
CA GLU A 3 19.35 32.88 42.71
C GLU A 3 19.31 31.77 41.65
N ASN A 4 20.08 30.70 41.85
CA ASN A 4 20.03 29.52 40.97
C ASN A 4 18.65 28.84 40.99
N LEU A 5 18.00 28.76 42.16
CA LEU A 5 16.64 28.23 42.28
C LEU A 5 15.61 29.12 41.56
N LEU A 6 15.77 30.44 41.61
CA LEU A 6 14.92 31.38 40.87
C LEU A 6 15.09 31.19 39.36
N ASN A 7 16.33 31.06 38.89
CA ASN A 7 16.62 30.81 37.47
C ASN A 7 16.01 29.48 36.99
N ILE A 8 16.13 28.41 37.78
CA ILE A 8 15.50 27.13 37.46
C ILE A 8 13.98 27.28 37.36
N LYS A 9 13.34 27.99 38.30
CA LYS A 9 11.90 28.23 38.26
C LYS A 9 11.48 28.97 36.99
N THR A 10 12.17 30.06 36.64
CA THR A 10 11.88 30.82 35.41
C THR A 10 12.02 29.95 34.15
N MET A 11 13.04 29.09 34.10
CA MET A 11 13.21 28.13 33.00
C MET A 11 12.08 27.08 32.97
N GLN A 12 11.65 26.57 34.13
CA GLN A 12 10.54 25.63 34.22
C GLN A 12 9.22 26.24 33.75
N ASP A 13 8.95 27.49 34.15
CA ASP A 13 7.77 28.23 33.74
C ASP A 13 7.78 28.48 32.21
N ALA A 14 8.93 28.88 31.66
CA ALA A 14 9.11 29.04 30.21
C ALA A 14 8.94 27.73 29.43
N ILE A 15 9.43 26.60 29.98
CA ILE A 15 9.23 25.27 29.38
C ILE A 15 7.74 24.90 29.38
N ALA A 16 7.03 25.14 30.48
CA ALA A 16 5.60 24.84 30.58
C ALA A 16 4.78 25.65 29.57
N GLU A 17 5.07 26.95 29.43
CA GLU A 17 4.43 27.82 28.45
C GLU A 17 4.73 27.38 27.02
N THR A 18 5.99 27.08 26.71
CA THR A 18 6.39 26.60 25.38
C THR A 18 5.68 25.30 25.01
N LYS A 19 5.59 24.34 25.95
CA LYS A 19 4.84 23.09 25.74
C LYS A 19 3.36 23.33 25.47
N LYS A 20 2.73 24.27 26.19
CA LYS A 20 1.34 24.66 25.96
C LYS A 20 1.16 25.23 24.56
N ASN A 21 2.04 26.13 24.12
CA ASN A 21 2.00 26.71 22.78
C ASN A 21 2.16 25.65 21.69
N ILE A 22 3.09 24.70 21.85
CA ILE A 22 3.26 23.57 20.93
C ILE A 22 1.97 22.76 20.83
N ALA A 23 1.32 22.45 21.96
CA ALA A 23 0.07 21.70 21.96
C ALA A 23 -1.05 22.44 21.20
N THR A 24 -1.23 23.73 21.44
CA THR A 24 -2.22 24.56 20.74
C THR A 24 -1.95 24.63 19.24
N ILE A 25 -0.69 24.79 18.84
CA ILE A 25 -0.30 24.81 17.42
C ILE A 25 -0.61 23.46 16.75
N LYS A 26 -0.26 22.34 17.41
CA LYS A 26 -0.57 20.99 16.89
C LYS A 26 -2.07 20.79 16.71
N GLU A 27 -2.88 21.14 17.71
CA GLU A 27 -4.33 21.01 17.63
C GLU A 27 -4.92 21.86 16.50
N LYS A 28 -4.39 23.07 16.28
CA LYS A 28 -4.79 23.93 15.17
C LYS A 28 -4.47 23.27 13.82
N TYR A 29 -3.24 22.79 13.64
CA TYR A 29 -2.84 22.12 12.39
C TYR A 29 -3.64 20.85 12.12
N GLU A 30 -3.94 20.07 13.16
CA GLU A 30 -4.74 18.85 13.03
C GLU A 30 -6.15 19.17 12.54
N LYS A 31 -6.79 20.22 13.09
CA LYS A 31 -8.09 20.71 12.61
C LYS A 31 -8.06 21.24 11.18
N GLU A 32 -6.97 21.91 10.78
CA GLU A 32 -6.81 22.41 9.40
C GLU A 32 -6.54 21.27 8.40
N LEU A 33 -5.82 20.22 8.80
CA LEU A 33 -5.52 19.07 7.94
C LEU A 33 -6.70 18.11 7.80
N GLN A 34 -7.56 18.00 8.81
CA GLN A 34 -8.72 17.10 8.78
C GLN A 34 -9.57 17.22 7.49
N PRO A 35 -10.07 18.42 7.09
CA PRO A 35 -10.88 18.53 5.88
C PRO A 35 -10.10 18.23 4.60
N LEU A 36 -8.80 18.52 4.56
CA LEU A 36 -7.95 18.21 3.41
C LEU A 36 -7.75 16.69 3.27
N ASN A 37 -7.54 16.00 4.38
CA ASN A 37 -7.43 14.54 4.41
C ASN A 37 -8.75 13.88 4.01
N GLU A 38 -9.89 14.40 4.48
CA GLU A 38 -11.23 13.94 4.07
C GLU A 38 -11.48 14.18 2.58
N ALA A 39 -11.06 15.33 2.04
CA ALA A 39 -11.15 15.63 0.61
C ALA A 39 -10.29 14.68 -0.23
N VAL A 40 -9.04 14.41 0.17
CA VAL A 40 -8.16 13.43 -0.50
C VAL A 40 -8.81 12.06 -0.51
N LYS A 41 -9.28 11.58 0.65
CA LYS A 41 -9.95 10.28 0.75
C LYS A 41 -11.16 10.18 -0.17
N THR A 42 -11.99 11.22 -0.20
CA THR A 42 -13.17 11.28 -1.07
C THR A 42 -12.78 11.22 -2.56
N LEU A 43 -11.71 11.90 -2.96
CA LEU A 43 -11.21 11.85 -4.33
C LEU A 43 -10.62 10.48 -4.68
N GLU A 44 -9.89 9.85 -3.76
CA GLU A 44 -9.38 8.49 -3.92
C GLU A 44 -10.52 7.48 -4.11
N GLU A 45 -11.59 7.58 -3.33
CA GLU A 45 -12.79 6.75 -3.46
C GLU A 45 -13.47 6.94 -4.83
N LYS A 46 -13.60 8.20 -5.29
CA LYS A 46 -14.15 8.49 -6.63
C LYS A 46 -13.26 7.93 -7.75
N ILE A 47 -11.95 8.10 -7.65
CA ILE A 47 -10.99 7.52 -8.61
C ILE A 47 -11.13 6.00 -8.65
N GLU A 48 -11.26 5.35 -7.50
CA GLU A 48 -11.42 3.91 -7.45
C GLU A 48 -12.74 3.46 -8.08
N ALA A 49 -13.85 4.18 -7.83
CA ALA A 49 -15.12 3.92 -8.49
C ALA A 49 -15.00 4.01 -10.03
N GLU A 50 -14.33 5.04 -10.55
CA GLU A 50 -14.07 5.16 -12.00
C GLU A 50 -13.19 4.02 -12.54
N LYS A 51 -12.16 3.60 -11.79
CA LYS A 51 -11.34 2.45 -12.17
C LYS A 51 -12.15 1.16 -12.26
N GLN A 52 -13.12 0.94 -11.36
CA GLN A 52 -13.99 -0.23 -11.44
C GLN A 52 -14.84 -0.25 -12.72
N ILE A 53 -15.16 0.92 -13.28
CA ILE A 53 -15.85 1.04 -14.58
C ILE A 53 -14.88 0.80 -15.74
N ILE A 54 -13.68 1.38 -15.70
CA ILE A 54 -12.70 1.33 -16.79
C ILE A 54 -12.01 -0.04 -16.91
N ASN A 55 -11.67 -0.67 -15.78
CA ASN A 55 -10.95 -1.94 -15.71
C ASN A 55 -11.56 -3.04 -16.61
N PRO A 56 -12.87 -3.38 -16.52
CA PRO A 56 -13.45 -4.42 -17.37
C PRO A 56 -13.40 -4.06 -18.87
N ILE A 57 -13.50 -2.78 -19.21
CA ILE A 57 -13.43 -2.31 -20.61
C ILE A 57 -12.02 -2.54 -21.15
N ILE A 58 -10.99 -2.17 -20.39
CA ILE A 58 -9.59 -2.35 -20.76
C ILE A 58 -9.24 -3.85 -20.86
N LEU A 59 -9.69 -4.66 -19.90
CA LEU A 59 -9.47 -6.11 -19.94
C LEU A 59 -10.16 -6.78 -21.13
N LYS A 60 -11.38 -6.33 -21.47
CA LYS A 60 -12.08 -6.80 -22.68
C LYS A 60 -11.30 -6.45 -23.94
N LYS A 61 -10.88 -5.19 -24.09
CA LYS A 61 -10.03 -4.75 -25.21
C LYS A 61 -8.73 -5.55 -25.27
N PHE A 62 -8.07 -5.81 -24.14
CA PHE A 62 -6.85 -6.63 -24.10
C PHE A 62 -7.10 -8.04 -24.61
N ASN A 63 -8.23 -8.64 -24.23
CA ASN A 63 -8.56 -9.98 -24.69
C ASN A 63 -8.80 -10.04 -26.21
N GLU A 64 -9.34 -8.97 -26.79
CA GLU A 64 -9.61 -8.81 -28.22
C GLU A 64 -8.37 -8.43 -29.05
N THR A 65 -7.60 -7.42 -28.61
CA THR A 65 -6.51 -6.81 -29.41
C THR A 65 -5.12 -7.24 -28.98
N LYS A 66 -4.95 -7.74 -27.75
CA LYS A 66 -3.65 -8.04 -27.11
C LYS A 66 -2.72 -6.83 -26.94
N GLU A 67 -3.23 -5.61 -27.11
CA GLU A 67 -2.47 -4.38 -26.88
C GLU A 67 -2.20 -4.16 -25.38
N LYS A 68 -0.99 -3.77 -25.00
CA LYS A 68 -0.62 -3.63 -23.58
C LYS A 68 -0.70 -2.20 -23.05
N LYS A 69 -0.95 -1.22 -23.92
CA LYS A 69 -1.02 0.21 -23.60
C LYS A 69 -2.24 0.83 -24.25
N TYR A 70 -2.92 1.69 -23.51
CA TYR A 70 -4.15 2.36 -23.87
C TYR A 70 -4.04 3.86 -23.60
N GLU A 71 -5.08 4.58 -23.98
CA GLU A 71 -5.24 6.01 -23.74
C GLU A 71 -4.97 6.40 -22.27
N GLY A 72 -4.49 7.62 -22.04
CA GLY A 72 -4.12 8.07 -20.71
C GLY A 72 -2.80 7.45 -20.20
N GLY A 73 -2.17 6.54 -20.96
CA GLY A 73 -1.04 5.75 -20.50
C GLY A 73 -1.44 4.54 -19.64
N ILE A 74 -2.72 4.15 -19.66
CA ILE A 74 -3.22 2.96 -18.97
C ILE A 74 -2.58 1.72 -19.58
N GLY A 75 -2.16 0.77 -18.74
CA GLY A 75 -1.50 -0.46 -19.17
C GLY A 75 -2.19 -1.73 -18.67
N VAL A 76 -1.88 -2.85 -19.32
CA VAL A 76 -2.23 -4.18 -18.82
C VAL A 76 -0.96 -4.98 -18.57
N GLN A 77 -0.83 -5.50 -17.36
CA GLN A 77 0.27 -6.36 -16.94
C GLN A 77 -0.23 -7.77 -16.66
N GLU A 78 0.51 -8.76 -17.15
CA GLU A 78 0.32 -10.16 -16.78
C GLU A 78 1.21 -10.45 -15.56
N ARG A 79 0.61 -10.57 -14.38
CA ARG A 79 1.33 -11.00 -13.17
C ARG A 79 1.16 -12.49 -12.96
N LYS A 80 2.23 -13.14 -12.53
CA LYS A 80 2.13 -14.51 -12.01
C LYS A 80 1.31 -14.49 -10.72
N GLU A 81 0.35 -15.39 -10.61
CA GLU A 81 -0.43 -15.62 -9.39
C GLU A 81 -0.22 -17.07 -8.97
N LEU A 82 0.21 -17.27 -7.73
CA LEU A 82 0.39 -18.60 -7.15
C LEU A 82 -0.89 -18.95 -6.39
N THR A 83 -1.54 -20.05 -6.76
CA THR A 83 -2.67 -20.60 -6.02
C THR A 83 -2.24 -21.93 -5.42
N TYR A 84 -2.42 -22.10 -4.12
CA TYR A 84 -2.03 -23.31 -3.42
C TYR A 84 -2.89 -23.54 -2.17
N ASP A 85 -2.96 -24.78 -1.72
CA ASP A 85 -3.56 -25.14 -0.43
C ASP A 85 -2.54 -24.85 0.67
N GLU A 86 -2.78 -23.79 1.45
CA GLU A 86 -1.83 -23.31 2.45
C GLU A 86 -1.46 -24.40 3.46
N VAL A 87 -2.43 -25.24 3.86
CA VAL A 87 -2.21 -26.32 4.84
C VAL A 87 -1.30 -27.39 4.26
N LYS A 88 -1.61 -27.88 3.05
CA LYS A 88 -0.83 -28.96 2.42
C LYS A 88 0.59 -28.54 2.08
N VAL A 89 0.78 -27.30 1.61
CA VAL A 89 2.12 -26.80 1.30
C VAL A 89 2.91 -26.56 2.58
N PHE A 90 2.25 -26.11 3.65
CA PHE A 90 2.89 -25.95 4.96
C PHE A 90 3.32 -27.30 5.56
N GLU A 91 2.47 -28.32 5.53
CA GLU A 91 2.80 -29.69 5.96
C GLU A 91 4.00 -30.25 5.18
N TRP A 92 3.97 -30.13 3.85
CA TRP A 92 5.09 -30.52 2.99
C TRP A 92 6.40 -29.77 3.34
N ALA A 93 6.31 -28.46 3.62
CA ALA A 93 7.47 -27.66 3.98
C ALA A 93 8.10 -28.07 5.33
N LEU A 94 7.27 -28.44 6.29
CA LEU A 94 7.70 -29.01 7.58
C LEU A 94 8.39 -30.36 7.38
N GLU A 95 7.81 -31.27 6.59
CA GLU A 95 8.41 -32.57 6.26
C GLU A 95 9.80 -32.42 5.63
N LYS A 96 9.95 -31.45 4.73
CA LYS A 96 11.22 -31.16 4.05
C LYS A 96 12.20 -30.34 4.89
N LYS A 97 11.82 -29.93 6.11
CA LYS A 97 12.61 -29.04 6.99
C LYS A 97 13.11 -27.78 6.28
N MET A 98 12.32 -27.26 5.32
CA MET A 98 12.77 -26.19 4.43
C MET A 98 12.66 -24.79 5.06
N PHE A 99 11.82 -24.62 6.09
CA PHE A 99 11.59 -23.30 6.70
C PHE A 99 11.41 -23.39 8.22
N LEU A 100 12.13 -22.54 8.96
CA LEU A 100 11.99 -22.36 10.41
C LEU A 100 10.94 -21.28 10.77
N SER A 101 10.52 -20.46 9.80
CA SER A 101 9.46 -19.45 9.90
C SER A 101 8.85 -19.13 8.53
N LEU A 102 7.57 -18.72 8.50
CA LEU A 102 6.81 -18.38 7.29
C LEU A 102 7.18 -16.98 6.76
N ASP A 103 8.34 -16.83 6.11
CA ASP A 103 8.52 -15.73 5.16
C ASP A 103 7.81 -16.08 3.85
N LYS A 104 6.59 -15.54 3.67
CA LYS A 104 5.71 -15.84 2.53
C LYS A 104 6.39 -15.67 1.18
N LYS A 105 7.25 -14.65 1.00
CA LYS A 105 7.91 -14.39 -0.29
C LYS A 105 8.99 -15.42 -0.60
N SER A 106 9.81 -15.74 0.40
CA SER A 106 10.85 -16.76 0.26
C SER A 106 10.23 -18.15 0.05
N PHE A 107 9.12 -18.42 0.74
CA PHE A 107 8.33 -19.64 0.57
C PHE A 107 7.70 -19.75 -0.82
N GLU A 108 7.00 -18.72 -1.31
CA GLU A 108 6.39 -18.71 -2.65
C GLU A 108 7.42 -18.97 -3.75
N LYS A 109 8.61 -18.37 -3.64
CA LYS A 109 9.72 -18.58 -4.58
C LYS A 109 10.25 -20.01 -4.57
N VAL A 110 10.31 -20.63 -3.40
CA VAL A 110 10.80 -22.01 -3.26
C VAL A 110 9.72 -23.01 -3.66
N ALA A 111 8.46 -22.75 -3.32
CA ALA A 111 7.32 -23.58 -3.70
C ALA A 111 7.13 -23.62 -5.23
N GLU A 112 7.36 -22.49 -5.92
CA GLU A 112 7.40 -22.41 -7.40
C GLU A 112 8.54 -23.27 -7.97
N ASN A 113 9.73 -23.23 -7.38
CA ASN A 113 10.93 -23.86 -7.95
C ASN A 113 11.10 -25.35 -7.60
N ILE A 114 10.63 -25.78 -6.42
CA ILE A 114 10.80 -27.15 -5.92
C ILE A 114 9.58 -28.04 -6.25
N GLY A 115 8.49 -27.44 -6.73
CA GLY A 115 7.28 -28.17 -7.14
C GLY A 115 6.48 -28.68 -5.94
N ALA A 116 6.19 -27.79 -4.99
CA ALA A 116 5.40 -28.16 -3.81
C ALA A 116 3.99 -28.63 -4.22
N PRO A 117 3.39 -29.60 -3.50
CA PRO A 117 2.10 -30.17 -3.86
C PRO A 117 1.02 -29.09 -3.91
N THR A 118 0.10 -29.19 -4.85
CA THR A 118 -1.04 -28.27 -5.05
C THR A 118 -0.73 -26.85 -5.54
N VAL A 119 0.55 -26.47 -5.67
CA VAL A 119 0.92 -25.16 -6.23
C VAL A 119 0.59 -25.10 -7.72
N LYS A 120 -0.25 -24.15 -8.10
CA LYS A 120 -0.58 -23.83 -9.49
C LYS A 120 -0.10 -22.41 -9.78
N VAL A 121 0.72 -22.30 -10.83
CA VAL A 121 1.18 -21.01 -11.36
C VAL A 121 0.17 -20.54 -12.41
N GLY A 122 -0.66 -19.58 -12.03
CA GLY A 122 -1.58 -18.89 -12.91
C GLY A 122 -1.01 -17.57 -13.45
N LYS A 123 -1.75 -16.96 -14.37
CA LYS A 123 -1.54 -15.58 -14.80
C LYS A 123 -2.77 -14.77 -14.48
N LYS A 124 -2.58 -13.65 -13.79
CA LYS A 124 -3.61 -12.67 -13.50
C LYS A 124 -3.34 -11.41 -14.32
N LEU A 125 -4.36 -10.94 -15.04
CA LEU A 125 -4.30 -9.66 -15.70
C LEU A 125 -4.57 -8.55 -14.69
N LEU A 126 -3.69 -7.55 -14.68
CA LEU A 126 -3.80 -6.37 -13.83
C LEU A 126 -3.79 -5.12 -14.72
N VAL A 127 -4.81 -4.29 -14.58
CA VAL A 127 -4.83 -2.95 -15.19
C VAL A 127 -4.00 -2.01 -14.32
N THR A 128 -3.12 -1.23 -14.95
CA THR A 128 -2.21 -0.31 -14.27
C THR A 128 -2.44 1.12 -14.75
N TYR A 129 -2.44 2.06 -13.81
CA TYR A 129 -2.63 3.49 -14.09
C TYR A 129 -1.34 4.27 -13.79
N PRO A 130 -0.93 5.21 -14.65
CA PRO A 130 0.17 6.11 -14.35
C PRO A 130 -0.24 7.13 -13.27
N LYS A 131 0.74 7.79 -12.64
CA LYS A 131 0.48 8.86 -11.65
C LYS A 131 -0.20 10.08 -12.27
N GLU A 132 0.11 10.36 -13.53
CA GLU A 132 -0.47 11.43 -14.31
C GLU A 132 -1.03 10.82 -15.60
N LEU A 133 -2.32 11.05 -15.86
CA LEU A 133 -2.96 10.60 -17.09
C LEU A 133 -2.67 11.60 -18.21
N LYS A 134 -2.17 11.09 -19.34
CA LYS A 134 -1.96 11.89 -20.56
C LYS A 134 -3.09 11.63 -21.55
N ILE A 135 -4.09 12.49 -21.54
CA ILE A 135 -5.21 12.46 -22.49
C ILE A 135 -4.92 13.57 -23.50
N GLU A 136 -4.75 13.22 -24.77
CA GLU A 136 -4.75 14.22 -25.85
C GLU A 136 -6.21 14.60 -26.10
N GLY A 137 -6.51 15.90 -26.01
CA GLY A 137 -7.86 16.45 -26.23
C GLY A 137 -8.20 16.61 -27.71
#